data_AF-A0A353SA00-F1
#
_entry.id   AF-A0A353SA00-F1
#
_cell.length_a   1.000
_cell.length_b   1.000
_cell.length_c   1.000
_cell.angle_alpha   90.00
_cell.angle_beta   90.00
_cell.angle_gamma   90.00
#
_symmetry.space_group_name_H-M   'P 1'
#
loop_
_entity.id
_entity.type
_entity.pdbx_description
1 polymer ?
#
loop_
_entity_poly.entity_id
_entity_poly.type
_entity_poly.pdbx_seq_one_letter_code
_entity_poly.pdbx_strand_id
1 'polypeptide(L)'
;MFKPLAKLLKALSSNKDPGAIACAFACGVLLGFMPKDNALWYVLFIFMFFMRIQRGAFVLSVIVGALAAPLLDPTFDLVGAYILTLPQARDTYIRLLDIPGVAFTRFNNTIVMGSLACGVAAYIPLYLLARGFVFLWRRYIGAAMRKLKFIQMIKQIPLIEKIAAAVSGD
;
A
#
# COMPACT_ATOMS: atom_id res chain seq x y z
N MET A 1 13.47 -7.20 12.41
CA MET A 1 12.62 -7.07 11.20
C MET A 1 11.22 -7.70 11.32
N PHE A 2 10.89 -8.52 12.34
CA PHE A 2 9.55 -9.13 12.51
C PHE A 2 8.48 -8.25 13.20
N LYS A 3 8.89 -7.12 13.80
CA LYS A 3 7.98 -6.19 14.50
C LYS A 3 6.81 -5.66 13.62
N PRO A 4 7.00 -5.32 12.32
CA PRO A 4 5.90 -4.88 11.45
C PRO A 4 4.89 -6.00 11.20
N LEU A 5 5.39 -7.23 10.96
CA LEU A 5 4.57 -8.42 10.72
C LEU A 5 3.73 -8.78 11.96
N ALA A 6 4.34 -8.74 13.14
CA ALA A 6 3.64 -8.97 14.41
C ALA A 6 2.59 -7.88 14.72
N LYS A 7 2.91 -6.61 14.45
CA LYS A 7 1.93 -5.49 14.56
C LYS A 7 0.79 -5.66 13.57
N LEU A 8 1.03 -6.24 12.41
CA LEU A 8 0.01 -6.55 11.42
C LEU A 8 -0.89 -7.70 11.82
N LEU A 9 -0.32 -8.82 12.26
CA LEU A 9 -1.11 -9.93 12.80
C LEU A 9 -1.96 -9.48 14.00
N LYS A 10 -1.38 -8.65 14.89
CA LYS A 10 -2.11 -8.02 16.00
C LYS A 10 -3.17 -7.02 15.52
N ALA A 11 -2.94 -6.30 14.42
CA ALA A 11 -3.92 -5.36 13.86
C ALA A 11 -5.05 -6.06 13.08
N LEU A 12 -4.76 -7.19 12.44
CA LEU A 12 -5.78 -8.05 11.81
C LEU A 12 -6.69 -8.68 12.87
N SER A 13 -6.15 -9.03 14.06
CA SER A 13 -6.92 -9.57 15.18
C SER A 13 -7.51 -8.51 16.13
N SER A 14 -6.97 -7.30 16.11
CA SER A 14 -7.50 -6.16 16.87
C SER A 14 -8.76 -5.62 16.21
N ASN A 15 -9.66 -5.07 17.03
CA ASN A 15 -10.96 -4.53 16.66
C ASN A 15 -10.89 -3.24 15.80
N LYS A 16 -9.81 -3.07 15.03
CA LYS A 16 -9.66 -1.95 14.08
C LYS A 16 -10.67 -2.10 12.96
N ASP A 17 -11.12 -0.97 12.42
CA ASP A 17 -12.06 -0.94 11.31
C ASP A 17 -11.50 -1.70 10.08
N PRO A 18 -12.21 -2.73 9.55
CA PRO A 18 -11.81 -3.42 8.33
C PRO A 18 -11.64 -2.48 7.14
N GLY A 19 -12.43 -1.40 7.07
CA GLY A 19 -12.33 -0.39 6.03
C GLY A 19 -10.98 0.31 6.03
N ALA A 20 -10.47 0.70 7.20
CA ALA A 20 -9.15 1.31 7.34
C ALA A 20 -7.98 0.38 6.92
N ILE A 21 -8.11 -0.93 7.08
CA ILE A 21 -7.11 -1.91 6.63
C ILE A 21 -7.18 -2.08 5.10
N ALA A 22 -8.40 -2.18 4.55
CA ALA A 22 -8.60 -2.29 3.11
C ALA A 22 -8.12 -1.04 2.36
N CYS A 23 -8.40 0.15 2.90
CA CYS A 23 -7.91 1.41 2.37
C CYS A 23 -6.37 1.48 2.43
N ALA A 24 -5.77 1.07 3.56
CA ALA A 24 -4.32 0.98 3.68
C ALA A 24 -3.71 0.06 2.63
N PHE A 25 -4.35 -1.08 2.35
CA PHE A 25 -3.89 -2.03 1.35
C PHE A 25 -3.97 -1.45 -0.07
N ALA A 26 -5.12 -0.90 -0.46
CA ALA A 26 -5.32 -0.33 -1.79
C ALA A 26 -4.40 0.88 -2.04
N CYS A 27 -4.28 1.80 -1.08
CA CYS A 27 -3.35 2.93 -1.15
C CYS A 27 -1.90 2.47 -1.23
N GLY A 28 -1.51 1.45 -0.44
CA GLY A 28 -0.14 0.96 -0.45
C GLY A 28 0.22 0.26 -1.75
N VAL A 29 -0.68 -0.54 -2.34
CA VAL A 29 -0.45 -1.14 -3.66
C VAL A 29 -0.32 -0.07 -4.74
N LEU A 30 -1.19 0.94 -4.74
CA LEU A 30 -1.10 2.08 -5.66
C LEU A 30 0.27 2.76 -5.58
N LEU A 31 0.74 3.06 -4.36
CA LEU A 31 2.05 3.66 -4.16
C LEU A 31 3.21 2.69 -4.50
N GLY A 32 3.00 1.39 -4.33
CA GLY A 32 3.98 0.35 -4.66
C GLY A 32 4.17 0.19 -6.17
N PHE A 33 3.14 0.41 -6.99
CA PHE A 33 3.25 0.37 -8.45
C PHE A 33 4.07 1.51 -9.04
N MET A 34 4.11 2.65 -8.35
CA MET A 34 4.82 3.82 -8.86
C MET A 34 6.33 3.69 -8.65
N PRO A 35 7.16 4.00 -9.66
CA PRO A 35 8.62 4.08 -9.52
C PRO A 35 9.03 5.09 -8.42
N LYS A 36 10.15 4.87 -7.74
CA LYS A 36 10.61 5.74 -6.64
C LYS A 36 11.46 6.93 -7.08
N ASP A 37 11.84 6.97 -8.35
CA ASP A 37 12.73 7.95 -8.96
C ASP A 37 12.01 9.24 -9.42
N ASN A 38 10.79 9.47 -8.93
CA ASN A 38 9.97 10.64 -9.27
C ASN A 38 9.44 11.33 -8.00
N ALA A 39 9.24 12.65 -8.09
CA ALA A 39 8.71 13.44 -6.97
C ALA A 39 7.26 13.09 -6.63
N LEU A 40 6.49 12.60 -7.62
CA LEU A 40 5.09 12.24 -7.47
C LEU A 40 4.90 11.13 -6.42
N TRP A 41 5.80 10.16 -6.39
CA TRP A 41 5.84 9.10 -5.40
C TRP A 41 5.93 9.65 -3.99
N TYR A 42 6.83 10.61 -3.75
CA TYR A 42 7.00 11.23 -2.43
C TYR A 42 5.80 12.09 -2.04
N VAL A 43 5.21 12.82 -2.99
CA VAL A 43 3.98 13.61 -2.74
C VAL A 43 2.84 12.69 -2.32
N LEU A 44 2.63 11.57 -3.04
CA LEU A 44 1.61 10.59 -2.70
C LEU A 44 1.90 9.89 -1.36
N PHE A 45 3.16 9.55 -1.09
CA PHE A 45 3.55 8.96 0.19
C PHE A 45 3.24 9.89 1.37
N ILE A 46 3.59 11.18 1.25
CA ILE A 46 3.29 12.20 2.27
C ILE A 46 1.78 12.35 2.43
N PHE A 47 1.03 12.45 1.32
CA PHE A 47 -0.43 12.54 1.35
C PHE A 47 -1.07 11.35 2.06
N MET A 48 -0.65 10.12 1.75
CA MET A 48 -1.14 8.90 2.39
C MET A 48 -0.75 8.81 3.87
N PHE A 49 0.34 9.45 4.29
CA PHE A 49 0.75 9.51 5.69
C PHE A 49 -0.23 10.30 6.56
N PHE A 50 -0.89 11.32 6.00
CA PHE A 50 -1.94 12.10 6.67
C PHE A 50 -3.28 11.35 6.75
N MET A 51 -3.48 10.32 5.93
CA MET A 51 -4.72 9.53 5.98
C MET A 51 -4.79 8.68 7.26
N ARG A 52 -5.99 8.56 7.83
CA ARG A 52 -6.26 7.69 9.00
C ARG A 52 -6.33 6.22 8.57
N ILE A 53 -5.21 5.66 8.13
CA ILE A 53 -5.07 4.28 7.66
C ILE A 53 -4.19 3.42 8.58
N GLN A 54 -4.31 2.09 8.48
CA GLN A 54 -3.48 1.18 9.26
C GLN A 54 -2.04 1.11 8.69
N ARG A 55 -1.11 1.83 9.31
CA ARG A 55 0.30 1.96 8.87
C ARG A 55 1.01 0.63 8.59
N GLY A 56 0.74 -0.41 9.39
CA GLY A 56 1.33 -1.72 9.15
C GLY A 56 0.88 -2.31 7.81
N ALA A 57 -0.42 -2.31 7.54
CA ALA A 57 -1.00 -2.82 6.29
C ALA A 57 -0.54 -2.00 5.09
N PHE A 58 -0.42 -0.69 5.27
CA PHE A 58 0.13 0.21 4.26
C PHE A 58 1.56 -0.17 3.87
N VAL A 59 2.49 -0.28 4.82
CA VAL A 59 3.89 -0.61 4.49
C VAL A 59 4.02 -1.98 3.82
N LEU A 60 3.27 -2.99 4.27
CA LEU A 60 3.31 -4.30 3.61
C LEU A 60 2.75 -4.26 2.19
N SER A 61 1.64 -3.56 1.98
CA SER A 61 1.04 -3.45 0.64
C SER A 61 1.91 -2.66 -0.33
N VAL A 62 2.66 -1.65 0.15
CA VAL A 62 3.69 -0.98 -0.66
C VAL A 62 4.76 -1.96 -1.13
N ILE A 63 5.23 -2.85 -0.24
CA ILE A 63 6.23 -3.87 -0.61
C ILE A 63 5.63 -4.84 -1.63
N VAL A 64 4.41 -5.32 -1.41
CA VAL A 64 3.72 -6.23 -2.34
C VAL A 64 3.51 -5.58 -3.71
N GLY A 65 3.05 -4.33 -3.73
CA GLY A 65 2.89 -3.56 -4.98
C GLY A 65 4.22 -3.37 -5.70
N ALA A 66 5.29 -3.01 -4.98
CA ALA A 66 6.62 -2.83 -5.55
C ALA A 66 7.22 -4.13 -6.11
N LEU A 67 6.91 -5.29 -5.54
CA LEU A 67 7.31 -6.58 -6.09
C LEU A 67 6.51 -6.98 -7.33
N ALA A 68 5.24 -6.54 -7.42
CA ALA A 68 4.38 -6.78 -8.57
C ALA A 68 4.62 -5.80 -9.72
N ALA A 69 5.16 -4.59 -9.44
CA ALA A 69 5.33 -3.54 -10.43
C ALA A 69 6.15 -3.98 -11.66
N PRO A 70 7.34 -4.62 -11.54
CA PRO A 70 8.13 -5.02 -12.71
C PRO A 70 7.42 -5.97 -13.66
N LEU A 71 6.48 -6.78 -13.16
CA LEU A 71 5.68 -7.68 -13.98
C LEU A 71 4.59 -6.92 -14.76
N LEU A 72 4.12 -5.80 -14.22
CA LEU A 72 3.08 -4.95 -14.79
C LEU A 72 3.64 -3.77 -15.59
N ASP A 73 4.95 -3.51 -15.52
CA ASP A 73 5.63 -2.40 -16.22
C ASP A 73 5.25 -2.29 -17.72
N PRO A 74 5.20 -3.37 -18.52
CA PRO A 74 4.76 -3.27 -19.92
C PRO A 74 3.32 -2.76 -20.06
N THR A 75 2.44 -3.12 -19.12
CA THR A 75 1.06 -2.64 -19.10
C THR A 75 0.99 -1.17 -18.69
N PHE A 76 1.81 -0.75 -17.71
CA PHE A 76 1.91 0.65 -17.31
C PHE A 76 2.44 1.51 -18.46
N ASP A 77 3.48 1.06 -19.17
CA ASP A 77 4.03 1.78 -20.31
C ASP A 77 2.98 2.00 -21.41
N LEU A 78 2.25 0.95 -21.80
CA LEU A 78 1.19 1.03 -22.81
C LEU A 78 0.07 2.00 -22.41
N VAL A 79 -0.43 1.88 -21.18
CA VAL A 79 -1.53 2.74 -20.68
C VAL A 79 -1.06 4.19 -20.57
N GLY A 80 0.17 4.41 -20.07
CA GLY A 80 0.73 5.75 -19.94
C GLY A 80 1.00 6.39 -21.29
N ALA A 81 1.54 5.64 -22.25
CA ALA A 81 1.73 6.11 -23.62
C ALA A 81 0.41 6.52 -24.27
N TYR A 82 -0.64 5.70 -24.09
CA TYR A 82 -1.97 6.03 -24.58
C TYR A 82 -2.48 7.35 -23.99
N ILE A 83 -2.37 7.54 -22.66
CA ILE A 83 -2.84 8.76 -21.99
C ILE A 83 -2.04 9.98 -22.44
N LEU A 84 -0.72 9.89 -22.50
CA LEU A 84 0.16 11.02 -22.82
C LEU A 84 0.11 11.43 -24.30
N THR A 85 -0.33 10.54 -25.20
CA THR A 85 -0.43 10.83 -26.64
C THR A 85 -1.80 11.36 -27.06
N LEU A 86 -2.75 11.52 -26.13
CA LEU A 86 -4.08 12.07 -26.44
C LEU A 86 -3.96 13.53 -26.95
N PRO A 87 -4.38 13.82 -28.20
CA PRO A 87 -4.24 15.15 -28.77
C PRO A 87 -4.97 16.24 -27.97
N GLN A 88 -6.10 15.89 -27.39
CA GLN A 88 -6.96 16.79 -26.61
C GLN A 88 -6.31 17.25 -25.30
N ALA A 89 -5.44 16.44 -24.70
CA ALA A 89 -4.79 16.72 -23.42
C ALA A 89 -3.39 17.35 -23.59
N ARG A 90 -2.89 17.45 -24.82
CA ARG A 90 -1.54 17.96 -25.14
C ARG A 90 -1.30 19.36 -24.57
N ASP A 91 -2.22 20.29 -24.81
CA ASP A 91 -2.08 21.67 -24.32
C ASP A 91 -2.11 21.74 -22.79
N THR A 92 -2.87 20.85 -22.14
CA THR A 92 -2.88 20.74 -20.68
C THR A 92 -1.54 20.24 -20.16
N TYR A 93 -0.94 19.23 -20.79
CA TYR A 93 0.36 18.70 -20.39
C TYR A 93 1.49 19.71 -20.59
N ILE A 94 1.47 20.47 -21.69
CA ILE A 94 2.45 21.54 -21.94
C ILE A 94 2.38 22.59 -20.83
N ARG A 95 1.17 23.11 -20.54
CA ARG A 95 0.97 24.08 -19.45
C ARG A 95 1.41 23.55 -18.09
N LEU A 96 1.24 22.25 -17.83
CA LEU A 96 1.68 21.63 -16.59
C LEU A 96 3.21 21.55 -16.50
N LEU A 97 3.88 21.25 -17.61
CA LEU A 97 5.35 21.17 -17.68
C LEU A 97 6.02 22.55 -17.59
N ASP A 98 5.34 23.61 -18.01
CA ASP A 98 5.82 24.99 -17.88
C ASP A 98 5.89 25.46 -16.42
N ILE A 99 5.17 24.81 -15.49
CA ILE A 99 5.21 25.15 -14.07
C ILE A 99 6.54 24.65 -13.46
N PRO A 100 7.33 25.54 -12.84
CA PRO A 100 8.58 25.15 -12.22
C PRO A 100 8.34 24.11 -11.11
N GLY A 101 9.06 23.00 -11.16
CA GLY A 101 8.98 21.92 -10.19
C GLY A 101 8.08 20.75 -10.61
N VAL A 102 7.11 20.94 -11.51
CA VAL A 102 6.25 19.85 -11.99
C VAL A 102 7.06 18.83 -12.80
N ALA A 103 8.11 19.26 -13.50
CA ALA A 103 9.02 18.36 -14.20
C ALA A 103 9.63 17.26 -13.28
N PHE A 104 9.83 17.55 -11.99
CA PHE A 104 10.34 16.54 -11.04
C PHE A 104 9.33 15.42 -10.74
N THR A 105 8.04 15.65 -10.96
CA THR A 105 7.01 14.60 -10.82
C THR A 105 7.16 13.50 -11.85
N ARG A 106 7.91 13.74 -12.94
CA ARG A 106 8.07 12.83 -14.08
C ARG A 106 6.74 12.29 -14.60
N PHE A 107 5.67 13.07 -14.52
CA PHE A 107 4.35 12.66 -15.03
C PHE A 107 4.37 12.42 -16.55
N ASN A 108 5.34 13.01 -17.26
CA ASN A 108 5.62 12.79 -18.68
C ASN A 108 6.30 11.44 -18.97
N ASN A 109 6.66 10.66 -17.95
CA ASN A 109 7.11 9.29 -18.10
C ASN A 109 5.88 8.36 -18.18
N THR A 110 5.83 7.54 -19.23
CA THR A 110 4.75 6.59 -19.51
C THR A 110 4.52 5.61 -18.36
N ILE A 111 5.58 5.06 -17.76
CA ILE A 111 5.46 4.14 -16.62
C ILE A 111 4.87 4.85 -15.40
N VAL A 112 5.28 6.11 -15.12
CA VAL A 112 4.76 6.88 -13.99
C VAL A 112 3.27 7.22 -14.19
N MET A 113 2.91 7.68 -15.38
CA MET A 113 1.52 8.02 -15.71
C MET A 113 0.62 6.78 -15.73
N GLY A 114 1.09 5.70 -16.34
CA GLY A 114 0.37 4.45 -16.43
C GLY A 114 0.22 3.74 -15.10
N SER A 115 1.26 3.70 -14.25
CA SER A 115 1.15 3.16 -12.89
C SER A 115 0.19 3.96 -12.02
N LEU A 116 0.15 5.28 -12.17
CA LEU A 116 -0.85 6.13 -11.50
C LEU A 116 -2.27 5.78 -11.97
N ALA A 117 -2.50 5.78 -13.30
CA ALA A 117 -3.82 5.51 -13.86
C ALA A 117 -4.32 4.09 -13.51
N CYS A 118 -3.47 3.09 -13.71
CA CYS A 118 -3.77 1.70 -13.35
C CYS A 118 -3.96 1.53 -11.84
N GLY A 119 -3.13 2.19 -11.02
CA GLY A 119 -3.26 2.15 -9.56
C GLY A 119 -4.56 2.78 -9.05
N VAL A 120 -4.97 3.91 -9.63
CA VAL A 120 -6.27 4.55 -9.32
C VAL A 120 -7.43 3.68 -9.79
N ALA A 121 -7.37 3.12 -11.00
CA ALA A 121 -8.39 2.20 -11.49
C ALA A 121 -8.48 0.92 -10.64
N ALA A 122 -7.33 0.39 -10.20
CA ALA A 122 -7.25 -0.79 -9.35
C ALA A 122 -7.63 -0.51 -7.88
N TYR A 123 -7.75 0.75 -7.47
CA TYR A 123 -8.04 1.10 -6.08
C TYR A 123 -9.36 0.48 -5.57
N ILE A 124 -10.44 0.66 -6.33
CA ILE A 124 -11.77 0.14 -5.98
C ILE A 124 -11.77 -1.39 -5.89
N PRO A 125 -11.32 -2.16 -6.91
CA PRO A 125 -11.32 -3.61 -6.82
C PRO A 125 -10.39 -4.12 -5.70
N LEU A 126 -9.21 -3.52 -5.51
CA LEU A 126 -8.30 -3.91 -4.42
C LEU A 126 -8.90 -3.62 -3.04
N TYR A 127 -9.61 -2.50 -2.87
CA TYR A 127 -10.31 -2.18 -1.63
C TYR A 127 -11.38 -3.22 -1.30
N LEU A 128 -12.21 -3.59 -2.28
CA LEU A 128 -13.26 -4.58 -2.09
C LEU A 128 -12.69 -5.97 -1.78
N LEU A 129 -11.66 -6.39 -2.52
CA LEU A 129 -10.94 -7.65 -2.29
C LEU A 129 -10.33 -7.68 -0.88
N ALA A 130 -9.61 -6.63 -0.48
CA ALA A 130 -9.00 -6.56 0.84
C ALA A 130 -10.05 -6.54 1.96
N ARG A 131 -11.16 -5.84 1.77
CA ARG A 131 -12.27 -5.82 2.74
C ARG A 131 -12.91 -7.20 2.89
N GLY A 132 -13.16 -7.90 1.79
CA GLY A 132 -13.66 -9.27 1.78
C GLY A 132 -12.70 -10.24 2.46
N PHE A 133 -11.40 -10.13 2.15
CA PHE A 133 -10.34 -10.93 2.77
C PHE A 133 -10.28 -10.74 4.29
N VAL A 134 -10.30 -9.48 4.77
CA VAL A 134 -10.30 -9.17 6.21
C VAL A 134 -11.55 -9.73 6.88
N PHE A 135 -12.72 -9.64 6.25
CA PHE A 135 -13.95 -10.20 6.78
C PHE A 135 -13.89 -11.74 6.90
N LEU A 136 -13.46 -12.43 5.84
CA LEU A 136 -13.25 -13.89 5.86
C LEU A 136 -12.23 -14.30 6.92
N TRP A 137 -11.10 -13.58 6.99
CA TRP A 137 -10.06 -13.81 7.99
C TRP A 137 -10.63 -13.70 9.41
N ARG A 138 -11.40 -12.65 9.70
CA ARG A 138 -12.01 -12.49 11.03
C ARG A 138 -13.02 -13.59 11.36
N ARG A 139 -13.85 -13.97 10.38
CA ARG A 139 -14.90 -14.97 10.56
C ARG A 139 -14.36 -16.38 10.78
N TYR A 140 -13.37 -16.80 9.99
CA TYR A 140 -12.86 -18.18 10.02
C TYR A 140 -11.57 -18.32 10.84
N ILE A 141 -10.65 -17.37 10.71
CA ILE A 141 -9.31 -17.46 11.32
C ILE A 141 -9.31 -16.88 12.74
N GLY A 142 -10.24 -15.99 13.10
CA GLY A 142 -10.44 -15.54 14.48
C GLY A 142 -10.83 -16.67 15.46
N ALA A 143 -11.50 -17.72 14.97
CA ALA A 143 -11.80 -18.93 15.73
C ALA A 143 -10.64 -19.95 15.68
N ALA A 144 -9.98 -20.10 14.53
CA ALA A 144 -8.86 -21.03 14.37
C ALA A 144 -7.57 -20.62 15.13
N MET A 145 -7.26 -19.31 15.19
CA MET A 145 -6.12 -18.77 15.93
C MET A 145 -6.20 -19.04 17.44
N ARG A 146 -7.41 -19.17 18.02
CA ARG A 146 -7.61 -19.57 19.42
C ARG A 146 -7.32 -21.05 19.66
N LYS A 147 -7.39 -21.89 18.64
CA LYS A 147 -7.20 -23.35 18.74
C LYS A 147 -5.78 -23.82 18.37
N LEU A 148 -4.96 -23.00 17.73
CA LEU A 148 -3.60 -23.38 17.33
C LEU A 148 -2.62 -23.29 18.52
N LYS A 149 -2.27 -24.46 19.08
CA LYS A 149 -1.28 -24.64 20.17
C LYS A 149 0.07 -23.96 19.91
N PHE A 150 0.46 -23.76 18.64
CA PHE A 150 1.69 -23.06 18.24
C PHE A 150 1.76 -21.60 18.74
N ILE A 151 0.62 -20.92 18.87
CA ILE A 151 0.57 -19.53 19.38
C ILE A 151 0.72 -19.49 20.91
N GLN A 152 0.29 -20.55 21.61
CA GLN A 152 0.53 -20.72 23.04
C GLN A 152 2.02 -21.03 23.32
N MET A 153 2.69 -21.81 22.47
CA MET A 153 4.14 -22.03 22.56
C MET A 153 4.95 -20.76 22.30
N ILE A 154 4.56 -19.92 21.35
CA ILE A 154 5.24 -18.63 21.08
C ILE A 154 5.05 -17.65 22.26
N LYS A 155 3.92 -17.69 22.98
CA LYS A 155 3.71 -16.88 24.20
C LYS A 155 4.61 -17.30 25.37
N GLN A 156 5.09 -18.55 25.41
CA GLN A 156 5.91 -19.07 26.50
C GLN A 156 7.41 -18.81 26.30
N ILE A 157 7.83 -18.12 25.24
CA ILE A 157 9.24 -17.76 25.05
C ILE A 157 9.54 -16.51 25.90
N PRO A 158 10.39 -16.60 26.95
CA PRO A 158 10.66 -15.52 27.91
C PRO A 158 11.37 -14.29 27.30
N LEU A 159 11.83 -14.37 26.04
CA LEU A 159 12.34 -13.20 25.32
C LEU A 159 11.23 -12.19 24.95
N ILE A 160 9.97 -12.61 24.84
CA ILE A 160 8.89 -11.72 24.41
C ILE A 160 8.37 -10.86 25.58
N GLU A 161 8.43 -11.35 26.82
CA GLU A 161 8.17 -10.53 28.01
C GLU A 161 9.23 -9.43 28.18
N LYS A 162 10.51 -9.74 27.97
CA LYS A 162 11.59 -8.74 28.02
C LYS A 162 11.48 -7.68 26.92
N ILE A 163 11.04 -8.08 25.72
CA ILE A 163 10.83 -7.14 24.60
C ILE A 163 9.52 -6.35 24.79
N ALA A 164 8.49 -6.91 25.43
CA ALA A 164 7.26 -6.20 25.77
C ALA A 164 7.48 -5.18 26.91
N ALA A 165 8.22 -5.56 27.95
CA ALA A 165 8.59 -4.67 29.05
C ALA A 165 9.46 -3.49 28.58
N ALA A 166 10.40 -3.73 27.65
CA ALA A 166 11.25 -2.69 27.05
C ALA A 166 10.55 -1.79 25.99
N VAL A 167 9.26 -2.02 25.71
CA VAL A 167 8.45 -1.18 24.79
C VAL A 167 7.29 -0.50 25.55
N SER A 168 7.06 -0.87 26.81
CA SER A 168 6.13 -0.19 27.72
C SER A 168 6.83 0.67 28.79
N GLY A 169 8.16 0.66 28.84
CA GLY A 169 8.97 1.65 29.53
C GLY A 169 9.53 2.63 28.50
N ASP A 170 9.27 3.92 28.76
CA ASP A 170 9.56 5.13 27.97
C ASP A 170 8.51 5.53 26.90
#